data_AF-A0A8S4REB8-F1
#
_entry.id   AF-A0A8S4REB8-F1
#
_cell.length_a   1.000
_cell.length_b   1.000
_cell.length_c   1.000
_cell.angle_alpha   90.00
_cell.angle_beta   90.00
_cell.angle_gamma   90.00
#
_symmetry.space_group_name_H-M   'P 1'
#
loop_
_entity.id
_entity.type
_entity.pdbx_description
1 polymer ?
#
loop_
_entity_poly.entity_id
_entity_poly.type
_entity_poly.pdbx_seq_one_letter_code
_entity_poly.pdbx_strand_id
1 'polypeptide(L)'
;MIPKRELWKTVKKKKVAYLGHVLWHDRYRLLQLIMMGKVAGKRRIARKRKSWLRNIREWTGIASAAQLFSLAREKEKYQKLTANLH
;
A
#
# COMPACT_ATOMS: atom_id res chain seq x y z
N MET A 1 7.87 26.26 7.44
CA MET A 1 7.30 25.62 6.23
C MET A 1 8.11 24.36 5.92
N ILE A 2 7.49 23.19 5.79
CA ILE A 2 8.24 21.93 5.49
C ILE A 2 8.65 21.94 4.01
N PRO A 3 9.93 21.66 3.66
CA PRO A 3 10.36 21.56 2.28
C PRO A 3 9.58 20.49 1.49
N LYS A 4 9.26 20.77 0.22
CA LYS A 4 8.47 19.88 -0.65
C LYS A 4 9.02 18.45 -0.71
N ARG A 5 10.34 18.28 -0.67
CA ARG A 5 11.02 16.98 -0.68
C ARG A 5 10.75 16.17 0.60
N GLU A 6 10.82 16.83 1.75
CA GLU A 6 10.55 16.22 3.05
C GLU A 6 9.07 15.87 3.21
N LEU A 7 8.18 16.75 2.74
CA LEU A 7 6.75 16.45 2.68
C LEU A 7 6.46 15.20 1.84
N TRP A 8 7.11 15.07 0.67
CA TRP A 8 6.93 13.91 -0.20
C TRP A 8 7.39 12.60 0.46
N LYS A 9 8.54 12.63 1.14
CA LYS A 9 9.02 11.50 1.96
C LYS A 9 8.00 11.09 3.00
N THR A 10 7.47 12.04 3.77
CA THR A 10 6.45 11.79 4.79
C THR A 10 5.20 11.17 4.19
N VAL A 11 4.73 11.68 3.04
CA VAL A 11 3.54 11.15 2.36
C VAL A 11 3.76 9.70 1.90
N LYS A 12 4.91 9.38 1.30
CA LYS A 12 5.24 7.99 0.91
C LYS A 12 5.23 7.06 2.12
N LYS A 13 5.98 7.41 3.17
CA LYS A 13 6.08 6.59 4.39
C LYS A 13 4.71 6.35 5.03
N LYS A 14 3.90 7.40 5.21
CA LYS A 14 2.56 7.28 5.79
C LYS A 14 1.64 6.39 4.96
N LYS A 15 1.67 6.53 3.63
CA LYS A 15 0.84 5.71 2.73
C LYS A 15 1.25 4.24 2.73
N VAL A 16 2.55 3.94 2.75
CA VAL A 16 3.03 2.55 2.81
C VAL A 16 2.75 1.96 4.20
N ALA A 17 3.05 2.68 5.28
CA ALA A 17 2.73 2.25 6.64
C ALA A 17 1.24 1.94 6.83
N TYR A 18 0.35 2.79 6.31
CA TYR A 18 -1.08 2.60 6.42
C TYR A 18 -1.58 1.36 5.68
N LEU A 19 -0.94 0.98 4.56
CA LEU A 19 -1.26 -0.28 3.90
C LEU A 19 -0.95 -1.47 4.82
N GLY A 20 0.23 -1.47 5.47
CA GLY A 20 0.57 -2.48 6.48
C GLY A 20 -0.48 -2.53 7.59
N HIS A 21 -0.83 -1.37 8.16
CA HIS A 21 -1.87 -1.24 9.19
C HIS A 21 -3.22 -1.87 8.77
N VAL A 22 -3.70 -1.55 7.56
CA VAL A 22 -4.94 -2.13 7.02
C VAL A 22 -4.83 -3.65 6.86
N LEU A 23 -3.66 -4.17 6.47
CA LEU A 23 -3.45 -5.60 6.24
C LEU A 23 -3.27 -6.40 7.55
N TRP A 24 -2.78 -5.78 8.63
CA TRP A 24 -2.51 -6.46 9.90
C TRP A 24 -3.70 -6.54 10.84
N HIS A 25 -4.67 -5.63 10.71
CA HIS A 25 -5.79 -5.54 11.64
C HIS A 25 -7.10 -6.01 11.03
N ASP A 26 -7.74 -7.01 11.66
CA ASP A 26 -9.00 -7.61 11.19
C ASP A 26 -10.18 -6.64 11.15
N ARG A 27 -10.12 -5.54 11.93
CA ARG A 27 -11.12 -4.45 11.86
C ARG A 27 -11.25 -3.84 10.46
N TYR A 28 -10.27 -4.05 9.57
CA TYR A 28 -10.28 -3.58 8.18
C TYR A 28 -10.60 -4.69 7.17
N ARG A 29 -11.20 -5.81 7.60
CA ARG A 29 -11.49 -6.98 6.74
C ARG A 29 -12.18 -6.61 5.43
N LEU A 30 -13.18 -5.72 5.47
CA LEU A 30 -13.87 -5.25 4.26
C LEU A 30 -12.91 -4.54 3.29
N LEU A 31 -12.06 -3.64 3.79
CA LEU A 31 -11.06 -2.95 2.98
C LEU A 31 -10.08 -3.95 2.36
N GLN A 32 -9.61 -4.94 3.14
CA GLN A 32 -8.72 -5.99 2.64
C GLN A 32 -9.37 -6.75 1.47
N LEU A 33 -10.63 -7.16 1.60
CA LEU A 33 -11.37 -7.87 0.55
C LEU A 33 -11.55 -7.01 -0.72
N ILE A 34 -11.89 -5.72 -0.56
CA ILE A 34 -12.02 -4.77 -1.67
C ILE A 34 -10.68 -4.60 -2.40
N MET A 35 -9.60 -4.45 -1.66
CA MET A 35 -8.25 -4.24 -2.20
C MET A 35 -7.71 -5.48 -2.91
N MET A 36 -8.01 -6.67 -2.39
CA MET A 36 -7.69 -7.95 -3.05
C MET A 36 -8.62 -8.27 -4.22
N GLY A 37 -9.70 -7.51 -4.42
CA GLY A 37 -10.66 -7.74 -5.50
C GLY A 37 -11.56 -8.94 -5.27
N LYS A 38 -11.74 -9.38 -4.02
CA LYS A 38 -12.55 -10.55 -3.63
C LYS A 38 -14.04 -10.25 -3.45
N VAL A 39 -14.48 -9.03 -3.76
CA VAL A 39 -15.89 -8.62 -3.66
C VAL A 39 -16.60 -8.93 -4.97
N ALA A 40 -17.67 -9.74 -4.90
CA ALA A 40 -18.51 -10.10 -6.03
C ALA A 40 -19.31 -8.89 -6.57
N GLY A 41 -19.74 -8.95 -7.83
CA GLY A 41 -20.52 -7.86 -8.47
C GLY A 41 -19.71 -6.60 -8.79
N LYS A 42 -18.38 -6.68 -8.79
CA LYS A 42 -17.51 -5.53 -9.06
C LYS A 42 -17.63 -5.09 -10.51
N ARG A 43 -18.25 -3.92 -10.72
CA ARG A 43 -18.23 -3.22 -12.02
C ARG A 43 -16.78 -2.98 -12.44
N ARG A 44 -16.44 -3.28 -13.69
CA ARG A 44 -15.09 -3.04 -14.23
C ARG A 44 -14.79 -1.54 -14.15
N ILE A 45 -14.01 -1.14 -13.15
CA ILE A 45 -13.51 0.23 -13.03
C ILE A 45 -12.60 0.49 -14.23
N ALA A 46 -12.86 1.58 -14.96
CA ALA A 46 -11.97 2.05 -16.02
C ALA A 46 -10.53 2.14 -15.49
N ARG A 47 -9.53 1.89 -16.34
CA ARG A 47 -8.12 1.91 -15.92
C ARG A 47 -7.77 3.27 -15.30
N LYS A 48 -7.64 3.32 -13.98
CA LYS A 48 -7.17 4.52 -13.27
C LYS A 48 -5.74 4.81 -13.72
N ARG A 49 -5.43 6.06 -14.10
CA ARG A 49 -4.07 6.48 -14.50
C ARG A 49 -3.02 6.11 -13.43
N LYS A 50 -3.33 6.35 -12.15
CA LYS A 50 -2.61 5.80 -10.99
C LYS A 50 -3.58 5.39 -9.88
N SER A 51 -3.27 4.28 -9.20
CA SER A 51 -4.00 3.81 -8.01
C SER A 51 -3.08 3.81 -6.79
N TRP A 52 -3.65 3.81 -5.59
CA TRP A 52 -2.86 3.78 -4.36
C TRP A 52 -1.91 2.57 -4.28
N LEU A 53 -2.40 1.36 -4.59
CA LEU A 53 -1.57 0.14 -4.67
C LEU A 53 -0.51 0.21 -5.77
N ARG A 54 -0.80 0.89 -6.89
CA ARG A 54 0.21 1.12 -7.94
C ARG A 54 1.31 2.06 -7.45
N ASN A 55 0.96 3.15 -6.77
CA ASN A 55 1.94 4.07 -6.20
C ASN A 55 2.87 3.37 -5.21
N ILE A 56 2.31 2.56 -4.30
CA ILE A 56 3.11 1.84 -3.31
C ILE A 56 4.09 0.90 -4.00
N ARG A 57 3.63 0.11 -4.98
CA ARG A 57 4.50 -0.76 -5.78
C ARG A 57 5.64 -0.02 -6.48
N GLU A 58 5.32 1.12 -7.10
CA GLU A 58 6.32 1.98 -7.76
C GLU A 58 7.34 2.55 -6.75
N TRP A 59 6.92 2.88 -5.52
CA TRP A 59 7.83 3.41 -4.50
C TRP A 59 8.68 2.35 -3.82
N THR A 60 8.17 1.12 -3.70
CA THR A 60 8.86 0.01 -3.01
C THR A 60 9.60 -0.92 -3.97
N GLY A 61 9.48 -0.71 -5.29
CA GLY A 61 10.05 -1.61 -6.30
C GLY A 61 9.39 -2.99 -6.39
N ILE A 62 8.17 -3.16 -5.86
CA ILE A 62 7.50 -4.46 -5.81
C ILE A 62 6.64 -4.64 -7.07
N ALA A 63 6.87 -5.73 -7.81
CA ALA A 63 6.27 -5.90 -9.15
C ALA A 63 4.74 -6.05 -9.09
N SER A 64 4.21 -6.83 -8.13
CA SER A 64 2.78 -7.16 -8.08
C SER A 64 2.12 -6.84 -6.72
N ALA A 65 0.79 -6.63 -6.74
CA ALA A 65 0.03 -6.42 -5.50
C ALA A 65 0.04 -7.67 -4.62
N ALA A 66 0.06 -8.87 -5.22
CA ALA A 66 0.16 -10.12 -4.49
C ALA A 66 1.49 -10.23 -3.72
N GLN A 67 2.63 -9.90 -4.35
CA GLN A 67 3.93 -9.86 -3.67
C GLN A 67 3.92 -8.85 -2.51
N LEU A 68 3.31 -7.68 -2.71
CA LEU A 68 3.16 -6.66 -1.67
C LEU A 68 2.33 -7.18 -0.48
N PHE A 69 1.24 -7.90 -0.73
CA PHE A 69 0.42 -8.52 0.31
C PHE A 69 1.14 -9.65 1.05
N SER A 70 1.89 -10.50 0.32
CA SER A 70 2.71 -11.54 0.94
C SER A 70 3.80 -10.95 1.84
N LEU A 71 4.49 -9.91 1.37
CA LEU A 71 5.51 -9.21 2.16
C LEU A 71 4.93 -8.60 3.43
N ALA A 72 3.70 -8.07 3.36
CA ALA A 72 3.02 -7.50 4.52
C ALA A 72 2.71 -8.55 5.61
N ARG A 73 2.76 -9.86 5.33
CA ARG A 73 2.65 -10.89 6.38
C ARG A 73 3.86 -10.89 7.31
N GLU A 74 5.04 -10.53 6.79
CA GLU A 74 6.27 -10.38 7.57
C GLU A 74 6.36 -8.94 8.11
N LYS A 75 5.72 -8.69 9.26
CA LYS A 75 5.56 -7.33 9.84
C LYS A 75 6.89 -6.56 9.95
N GLU A 76 7.93 -7.20 10.47
CA GLU A 76 9.25 -6.56 10.63
C GLU A 76 9.87 -6.16 9.30
N LYS A 77 9.82 -7.04 8.30
CA LYS A 77 10.36 -6.80 6.97
C LYS A 77 9.63 -5.65 6.26
N TYR A 78 8.31 -5.58 6.44
CA TYR A 78 7.49 -4.49 5.92
C TYR A 78 7.79 -3.15 6.61
N GLN A 79 8.01 -3.16 7.92
CA GLN A 79 8.43 -1.96 8.67
C GLN A 79 9.81 -1.47 8.23
N LYS A 80 10.78 -2.38 8.04
CA LYS A 80 12.11 -2.05 7.48
C LYS A 80 12.00 -1.43 6.08
N LEU A 81 11.20 -2.03 5.19
CA LEU A 81 10.90 -1.47 3.87
C LEU A 81 10.36 -0.04 3.97
N THR A 82 9.41 0.20 4.87
CA THR A 82 8.78 1.51 5.03
C THR A 82 9.76 2.56 5.58
N ALA A 83 10.64 2.16 6.51
CA ALA A 83 11.65 3.05 7.08
C ALA A 83 12.67 3.53 6.03
N ASN A 84 13.05 2.64 5.10
CA ASN A 84 14.04 2.87 4.05
C ASN A 84 13.52 3.65 2.82
N LEU A 85 12.26 4.13 2.84
CA LEU A 85 11.73 4.96 1.76
C LEU A 85 12.30 6.39 1.81
N HIS A 86 12.86 6.85 0.68
CA HIS A 86 13.41 8.21 0.48
C HIS A 86 12.58 9.10 -0.46
#